data_AF-A0A7X5B548-F1
#
_entry.id   AF-A0A7X5B548-F1
#
_cell.length_a   1.000
_cell.length_b   1.000
_cell.length_c   1.000
_cell.angle_alpha   90.00
_cell.angle_beta   90.00
_cell.angle_gamma   90.00
#
_symmetry.space_group_name_H-M   'P 1'
#
loop_
_entity.id
_entity.type
_entity.pdbx_description
1 polymer ?
#
loop_
_entity_poly.entity_id
_entity_poly.type
_entity_poly.pdbx_seq_one_letter_code
_entity_poly.pdbx_strand_id
1 'polypeptide(L)'
;MDLKLYQYLESQNSNFTNLLRATPSKHYKVYKIPKKRLGFRTIAQPTPAVKVIQKQIVDYLIPKTSIHTSALAYVSGKGIKDNALQHVKSDYLLKVDLENFFNSITPKMLVKALKHQGINISQTDIMVLSQFLFWNITKKTNGKLVLSVGAPSSPFVSNLVMFAFDQRMSKLCRSTGITYTRYADDLTFSTTHKNILFQHLNEVRKVLKKEFGARLVLNESKTVFSSKAHNRHVTGVTLTNNNKISLGRDKKRYISSLIHKFKLGLLDQEDIYHLQGLISYAKHIEVRFLRNMSLKYGANVLDSIRKYSGEDDA
;
A
#
# COMPACT_ATOMS: atom_id res chain seq x y z
N MET A 1 -24.62 2.73 -15.15
CA MET A 1 -24.12 4.13 -15.29
C MET A 1 -23.06 4.14 -16.36
N ASP A 2 -23.13 5.02 -17.37
CA ASP A 2 -22.09 5.11 -18.40
C ASP A 2 -20.91 5.96 -17.91
N LEU A 3 -19.68 5.52 -18.21
CA LEU A 3 -18.48 6.17 -17.71
C LEU A 3 -18.23 7.54 -18.34
N LYS A 4 -18.35 7.69 -19.68
CA LYS A 4 -18.16 8.95 -20.42
C LYS A 4 -16.82 9.66 -20.12
N LEU A 5 -15.74 8.89 -19.95
CA LEU A 5 -14.45 9.42 -19.51
C LEU A 5 -13.76 10.24 -20.61
N TYR A 6 -13.80 9.77 -21.86
CA TYR A 6 -13.20 10.46 -22.99
C TYR A 6 -13.77 11.88 -23.14
N GLN A 7 -15.10 12.02 -23.17
CA GLN A 7 -15.74 13.34 -23.31
C GLN A 7 -15.41 14.26 -22.13
N TYR A 8 -15.33 13.71 -20.92
CA TYR A 8 -14.91 14.47 -19.75
C TYR A 8 -13.49 15.02 -19.93
N LEU A 9 -12.50 14.17 -20.25
CA LEU A 9 -11.10 14.62 -20.37
C LEU A 9 -10.88 15.59 -21.54
N GLU A 10 -11.57 15.37 -22.66
CA GLU A 10 -11.53 16.26 -23.83
C GLU A 10 -12.05 17.66 -23.48
N SER A 11 -13.12 17.77 -22.69
CA SER A 11 -13.64 19.08 -22.25
C SER A 11 -12.74 19.79 -21.23
N GLN A 12 -11.92 19.05 -20.46
CA GLN A 12 -11.04 19.62 -19.45
C GLN A 12 -9.65 20.01 -19.99
N ASN A 13 -9.24 19.47 -21.13
CA ASN A 13 -7.89 19.69 -21.66
C ASN A 13 -7.88 19.64 -23.19
N SER A 14 -7.71 20.80 -23.82
CA SER A 14 -7.67 20.96 -25.28
C SER A 14 -6.56 20.15 -25.96
N ASN A 15 -5.50 19.78 -25.23
CA ASN A 15 -4.39 18.97 -25.75
C ASN A 15 -4.55 17.46 -25.45
N PHE A 16 -5.64 17.03 -24.81
CA PHE A 16 -5.88 15.65 -24.40
C PHE A 16 -5.76 14.66 -25.58
N THR A 17 -6.40 14.99 -26.71
CA THR A 17 -6.44 14.11 -27.89
C THR A 17 -5.04 13.90 -28.48
N ASN A 18 -4.20 14.93 -28.49
CA ASN A 18 -2.80 14.82 -28.93
C ASN A 18 -1.98 13.96 -27.95
N LEU A 19 -2.16 14.16 -26.64
CA LEU A 19 -1.51 13.35 -25.61
C LEU A 19 -1.89 11.87 -25.73
N LEU A 20 -3.16 11.56 -26.02
CA LEU A 20 -3.63 10.20 -26.22
C LEU A 20 -3.02 9.55 -27.48
N ARG A 21 -2.92 10.30 -28.59
CA ARG A 21 -2.26 9.85 -29.83
C ARG A 21 -0.78 9.56 -29.64
N ALA A 22 -0.11 10.25 -28.73
CA ALA A 22 1.31 10.05 -28.43
C ALA A 22 1.62 8.76 -27.64
N THR A 23 0.66 7.86 -27.40
CA THR A 23 0.84 6.58 -26.69
C THR A 23 1.42 6.73 -25.27
N PRO A 24 0.69 7.41 -24.36
CA PRO A 24 1.21 7.81 -23.04
C PRO A 24 1.64 6.63 -22.16
N SER A 25 1.16 5.41 -22.45
CA SER A 25 1.62 4.17 -21.80
C SER A 25 3.13 3.92 -21.96
N LYS A 26 3.79 4.53 -22.95
CA LYS A 26 5.25 4.45 -23.16
C LYS A 26 6.03 5.57 -22.47
N HIS A 27 5.36 6.61 -21.97
CA HIS A 27 5.96 7.82 -21.40
C HIS A 27 6.32 7.67 -19.92
N TYR A 28 7.25 6.75 -19.65
CA TYR A 28 7.70 6.41 -18.30
C TYR A 28 9.24 6.42 -18.21
N LYS A 29 9.75 7.10 -17.18
CA LYS A 29 11.15 7.02 -16.75
C LYS A 29 11.30 5.82 -15.82
N VAL A 30 12.22 4.91 -16.18
CA VAL A 30 12.45 3.67 -15.44
C VAL A 30 13.77 3.77 -14.69
N TYR A 31 13.76 3.46 -13.39
CA TYR A 31 14.96 3.43 -12.56
C TYR A 31 14.82 2.35 -11.48
N LYS A 32 15.92 1.99 -10.83
CA LYS A 32 15.97 0.94 -9.81
C LYS A 32 16.24 1.54 -8.44
N ILE A 33 15.56 1.03 -7.42
CA ILE A 33 15.83 1.34 -6.00
C ILE A 33 16.25 0.06 -5.28
N PRO A 34 17.30 0.06 -4.46
CA PRO A 34 17.67 -1.09 -3.63
C PRO A 34 16.51 -1.56 -2.75
N LYS A 35 16.28 -2.87 -2.68
CA LYS A 35 15.38 -3.45 -1.66
C LYS A 35 16.10 -3.45 -0.31
N LYS A 36 15.35 -3.41 0.79
CA LYS A 36 15.88 -3.47 2.18
C LYS A 36 16.77 -4.68 2.48
N ARG A 37 16.68 -5.75 1.69
CA ARG A 37 17.50 -6.95 1.83
C ARG A 37 18.43 -7.07 0.63
N LEU A 38 17.96 -7.78 -0.40
CA LEU A 38 18.74 -8.05 -1.60
C LEU A 38 17.94 -7.69 -2.86
N GLY A 39 18.66 -7.24 -3.88
CA GLY A 39 18.13 -6.95 -5.21
C GLY A 39 17.48 -5.57 -5.34
N PHE A 40 16.83 -5.34 -6.48
CA PHE A 40 16.31 -4.04 -6.85
C PHE A 40 14.80 -4.07 -7.07
N ARG A 41 14.15 -2.93 -6.82
CA ARG A 41 12.78 -2.64 -7.21
C ARG A 41 12.82 -1.70 -8.42
N THR A 42 12.27 -2.17 -9.53
CA THR A 42 12.06 -1.33 -10.71
C THR A 42 10.90 -0.36 -10.43
N ILE A 43 11.18 0.94 -10.57
CA ILE A 43 10.20 2.02 -10.53
C ILE A 43 9.99 2.49 -11.96
N ALA A 44 8.75 2.58 -12.40
CA ALA A 44 8.39 3.23 -13.65
C ALA A 44 7.51 4.44 -13.33
N GLN A 45 8.10 5.62 -13.43
CA GLN A 45 7.47 6.88 -13.11
C GLN A 45 6.93 7.54 -14.38
N PRO A 46 5.63 7.85 -14.47
CA PRO A 46 5.06 8.58 -15.61
C PRO A 46 5.62 10.00 -15.71
N THR A 47 5.67 10.55 -16.92
CA THR A 47 6.00 11.97 -17.14
C THR A 47 4.99 12.89 -16.46
N PRO A 48 5.35 14.16 -16.17
CA PRO A 48 4.43 15.13 -15.56
C PRO A 48 3.08 15.25 -16.30
N ALA A 49 3.10 15.31 -17.64
CA ALA A 49 1.87 15.37 -18.44
C ALA A 49 0.95 14.15 -18.22
N VAL A 50 1.52 12.94 -18.16
CA VAL A 50 0.74 11.72 -17.87
C VAL A 50 0.22 11.72 -16.44
N LYS A 51 1.00 12.23 -15.46
CA LYS A 51 0.55 12.34 -14.06
C LYS A 51 -0.66 13.24 -13.90
N VAL A 52 -0.72 14.35 -14.64
CA VAL A 52 -1.87 15.29 -14.60
C VAL A 52 -3.14 14.56 -15.05
N ILE A 53 -3.11 13.89 -16.20
CA ILE A 53 -4.26 13.14 -16.70
C ILE A 53 -4.62 11.97 -15.76
N GLN A 54 -3.63 11.25 -15.24
CA GLN A 54 -3.88 10.18 -14.25
C GLN A 54 -4.62 10.68 -13.02
N LYS A 55 -4.24 11.86 -12.51
CA LYS A 55 -4.93 12.48 -11.37
C LYS A 55 -6.38 12.82 -11.72
N GLN A 56 -6.61 13.46 -12.87
CA GLN A 56 -7.96 13.77 -13.35
C GLN A 56 -8.83 12.52 -13.51
N ILE A 57 -8.27 11.43 -14.05
CA ILE A 57 -8.98 10.14 -14.17
C ILE A 57 -9.34 9.58 -12.80
N VAL A 58 -8.41 9.60 -11.84
CA VAL A 58 -8.66 9.12 -10.47
C VAL A 58 -9.75 9.96 -9.81
N ASP A 59 -9.64 11.29 -9.84
CA ASP A 59 -10.62 12.22 -9.27
C ASP A 59 -12.00 12.02 -9.91
N TYR A 60 -12.07 11.71 -11.20
CA TYR A 60 -13.31 11.40 -11.91
C TYR A 60 -13.94 10.06 -11.50
N LEU A 61 -13.11 9.05 -11.19
CA LEU A 61 -13.55 7.69 -10.84
C LEU A 61 -13.93 7.55 -9.36
N ILE A 62 -13.29 8.29 -8.45
CA ILE A 62 -13.56 8.23 -7.01
C ILE A 62 -15.07 8.33 -6.69
N PRO A 63 -15.83 9.34 -7.16
CA PRO A 63 -17.25 9.46 -6.80
C PRO A 63 -18.15 8.41 -7.47
N LYS A 64 -17.64 7.68 -8.47
CA LYS A 64 -18.41 6.68 -9.24
C LYS A 64 -18.15 5.25 -8.79
N THR A 65 -17.15 5.05 -7.93
CA THR A 65 -16.66 3.73 -7.55
C THR A 65 -16.53 3.62 -6.04
N SER A 66 -16.52 2.38 -5.57
CA SER A 66 -16.31 2.03 -4.17
C SER A 66 -15.01 1.25 -4.01
N ILE A 67 -14.30 1.51 -2.91
CA ILE A 67 -13.21 0.67 -2.43
C ILE A 67 -13.76 -0.17 -1.27
N HIS A 68 -13.37 -1.43 -1.20
CA HIS A 68 -13.86 -2.33 -0.17
C HIS A 68 -13.28 -1.94 1.19
N THR A 69 -14.07 -2.03 2.26
CA THR A 69 -13.68 -1.56 3.60
C THR A 69 -12.52 -2.34 4.22
N SER A 70 -12.27 -3.57 3.76
CA SER A 70 -11.09 -4.37 4.14
C SER A 70 -9.77 -3.86 3.53
N ALA A 71 -9.83 -3.02 2.49
CA ALA A 71 -8.65 -2.39 1.91
C ALA A 71 -8.25 -1.16 2.74
N LEU A 72 -7.08 -1.20 3.35
CA LEU A 72 -6.59 -0.13 4.25
C LEU A 72 -5.43 0.66 3.67
N ALA A 73 -4.73 0.13 2.66
CA ALA A 73 -3.72 0.90 1.94
C ALA A 73 -4.37 1.91 1.00
N TYR A 74 -3.76 3.08 0.90
CA TYR A 74 -4.15 4.14 -0.05
C TYR A 74 -5.58 4.67 0.14
N VAL A 75 -6.14 4.47 1.34
CA VAL A 75 -7.45 5.03 1.72
C VAL A 75 -7.21 6.19 2.66
N SER A 76 -7.85 7.33 2.39
CA SER A 76 -7.74 8.53 3.21
C SER A 76 -8.10 8.23 4.67
N GLY A 77 -7.27 8.70 5.60
CA GLY A 77 -7.47 8.48 7.04
C GLY A 77 -7.20 7.05 7.54
N LYS A 78 -6.75 6.12 6.69
CA LYS A 78 -6.32 4.77 7.10
C LYS A 78 -4.81 4.61 6.96
N GLY A 79 -4.18 4.02 7.96
CA GLY A 79 -2.76 3.73 7.97
C GLY A 79 -2.42 2.34 8.48
N ILE A 80 -1.12 2.09 8.60
CA ILE A 80 -0.57 0.85 9.17
C ILE A 80 -1.06 0.59 10.62
N LYS A 81 -1.37 1.66 11.35
CA LYS A 81 -1.90 1.58 12.72
C LYS A 81 -3.31 1.00 12.70
N ASP A 82 -4.18 1.56 11.87
CA ASP A 82 -5.56 1.07 11.71
C ASP A 82 -5.58 -0.39 11.30
N ASN A 83 -4.68 -0.77 10.38
CA ASN A 83 -4.51 -2.15 9.97
C ASN A 83 -4.12 -3.06 11.15
N ALA A 84 -3.05 -2.71 11.87
CA ALA A 84 -2.62 -3.49 13.02
C ALA A 84 -3.69 -3.61 14.12
N LEU A 85 -4.48 -2.55 14.34
CA LEU A 85 -5.56 -2.55 15.33
C LEU A 85 -6.67 -3.56 15.02
N GLN A 86 -6.96 -3.85 13.74
CA GLN A 86 -7.95 -4.87 13.37
C GLN A 86 -7.57 -6.27 13.89
N HIS A 87 -6.27 -6.54 14.03
CA HIS A 87 -5.76 -7.88 14.37
C HIS A 87 -5.27 -8.01 15.81
N VAL A 88 -5.29 -6.93 16.60
CA VAL A 88 -4.59 -6.86 17.90
C VAL A 88 -5.10 -7.86 18.93
N LYS A 89 -6.39 -8.25 18.86
CA LYS A 89 -7.04 -9.19 19.79
C LYS A 89 -6.93 -10.66 19.36
N SER A 90 -6.31 -10.94 18.22
CA SER A 90 -6.15 -12.31 17.72
C SER A 90 -5.13 -13.09 18.55
N ASP A 91 -5.12 -14.42 18.39
CA ASP A 91 -4.09 -15.32 18.90
C ASP A 91 -3.20 -15.85 17.79
N TYR A 92 -3.78 -16.07 16.60
CA TYR A 92 -3.13 -16.61 15.42
C TYR A 92 -3.22 -15.61 14.26
N LEU A 93 -2.14 -15.54 13.48
CA LEU A 93 -1.98 -14.63 12.35
C LEU A 93 -1.47 -15.41 11.14
N LEU A 94 -2.05 -15.16 9.98
CA LEU A 94 -1.57 -15.58 8.67
C LEU A 94 -1.38 -14.32 7.84
N LYS A 95 -0.15 -14.11 7.36
CA LYS A 95 0.18 -13.05 6.42
C LYS A 95 0.57 -13.66 5.10
N VAL A 96 0.05 -13.07 4.04
CA VAL A 96 0.26 -13.53 2.68
C VAL A 96 0.55 -12.32 1.81
N ASP A 97 1.58 -12.39 0.99
CA ASP A 97 1.99 -11.34 0.06
C ASP A 97 1.65 -11.78 -1.37
N LEU A 98 1.32 -10.84 -2.26
CA LEU A 98 1.07 -11.12 -3.68
C LEU A 98 2.31 -10.84 -4.53
N GLU A 99 2.66 -11.77 -5.42
CA GLU A 99 3.81 -11.60 -6.29
C GLU A 99 3.58 -10.52 -7.36
N ASN A 100 4.57 -9.64 -7.51
CA ASN A 100 4.63 -8.62 -8.57
C ASN A 100 3.33 -7.81 -8.69
N PHE A 101 2.65 -7.53 -7.57
CA PHE A 101 1.27 -7.06 -7.50
C PHE A 101 0.87 -6.04 -8.58
N PHE A 102 1.51 -4.87 -8.63
CA PHE A 102 1.20 -3.85 -9.64
C PHE A 102 1.45 -4.36 -11.08
N ASN A 103 2.58 -5.02 -11.31
CA ASN A 103 2.96 -5.58 -12.60
C ASN A 103 2.11 -6.80 -13.03
N SER A 104 1.23 -7.29 -12.15
CA SER A 104 0.29 -8.37 -12.42
C SER A 104 -1.11 -7.87 -12.79
N ILE A 105 -1.43 -6.61 -12.45
CA ILE A 105 -2.73 -5.98 -12.72
C ILE A 105 -2.76 -5.43 -14.16
N THR A 106 -3.81 -5.75 -14.92
CA THR A 106 -3.96 -5.44 -16.35
C THR A 106 -5.19 -4.58 -16.63
N PRO A 107 -5.28 -3.90 -17.80
CA PRO A 107 -6.46 -3.13 -18.17
C PRO A 107 -7.76 -3.96 -18.15
N LYS A 108 -7.70 -5.22 -18.60
CA LYS A 108 -8.86 -6.13 -18.58
C LYS A 108 -9.40 -6.35 -17.17
N MET A 109 -8.53 -6.39 -16.16
CA MET A 109 -8.94 -6.55 -14.76
C MET A 109 -9.64 -5.28 -14.24
N LEU A 110 -9.15 -4.09 -14.60
CA LEU A 110 -9.83 -2.84 -14.25
C LEU A 110 -11.22 -2.74 -14.90
N VAL A 111 -11.32 -3.07 -16.19
CA VAL A 111 -12.62 -3.08 -16.89
C VAL A 111 -13.59 -4.06 -16.24
N LYS A 112 -13.13 -5.28 -15.88
CA LYS A 112 -13.94 -6.25 -15.13
C LYS A 112 -14.41 -5.67 -13.78
N ALA A 113 -13.52 -5.00 -13.05
CA ALA A 113 -13.84 -4.43 -11.74
C ALA A 113 -14.86 -3.28 -11.82
N LEU A 114 -14.71 -2.38 -12.79
CA LEU A 114 -15.66 -1.29 -13.01
C LEU A 114 -17.04 -1.81 -13.46
N LYS A 115 -17.08 -2.80 -14.36
CA LYS A 115 -18.33 -3.49 -14.75
C LYS A 115 -19.00 -4.16 -13.56
N HIS A 116 -18.22 -4.79 -12.67
CA HIS A 116 -18.75 -5.38 -11.44
C HIS A 116 -19.40 -4.34 -10.51
N GLN A 117 -19.03 -3.07 -10.61
CA GLN A 117 -19.66 -1.96 -9.90
C GLN A 117 -20.79 -1.27 -10.70
N GLY A 118 -21.27 -1.87 -11.80
CA GLY A 118 -22.39 -1.34 -12.59
C GLY A 118 -22.02 -0.20 -13.54
N ILE A 119 -20.73 -0.02 -13.83
CA ILE A 119 -20.24 0.99 -14.76
C ILE A 119 -20.11 0.38 -16.16
N ASN A 120 -20.85 0.95 -17.11
CA ASN A 120 -20.72 0.67 -18.52
C ASN A 120 -19.56 1.49 -19.10
N ILE A 121 -18.73 0.84 -19.91
CA ILE A 121 -17.50 1.45 -20.43
C ILE A 121 -17.46 1.23 -21.94
N SER A 122 -17.33 2.32 -22.69
CA SER A 122 -17.16 2.29 -24.14
C SER A 122 -15.76 1.81 -24.54
N GLN A 123 -15.59 1.42 -25.80
CA GLN A 123 -14.26 1.03 -26.30
C GLN A 123 -13.26 2.20 -26.27
N THR A 124 -13.72 3.43 -26.48
CA THR A 124 -12.89 4.64 -26.38
C THR A 124 -12.42 4.87 -24.94
N ASP A 125 -13.29 4.71 -23.95
CA ASP A 125 -12.92 4.83 -22.54
C ASP A 125 -11.95 3.73 -22.10
N ILE A 126 -12.12 2.49 -22.60
CA ILE A 126 -11.16 1.40 -22.37
C ILE A 126 -9.77 1.78 -22.92
N MET A 127 -9.71 2.39 -24.11
CA MET A 127 -8.45 2.85 -24.69
C MET A 127 -7.79 3.93 -23.82
N VAL A 128 -8.56 4.93 -23.36
CA VAL A 128 -8.07 6.01 -22.48
C VAL A 128 -7.51 5.43 -21.18
N LEU A 129 -8.29 4.58 -20.49
CA LEU A 129 -7.86 3.93 -19.25
C LEU A 129 -6.58 3.12 -19.46
N SER A 130 -6.52 2.34 -20.55
CA SER A 130 -5.37 1.49 -20.88
C SER A 130 -4.11 2.32 -21.17
N GLN A 131 -4.25 3.45 -21.86
CA GLN A 131 -3.11 4.27 -22.25
C GLN A 131 -2.58 5.14 -21.10
N PHE A 132 -3.46 5.67 -20.25
CA PHE A 132 -3.02 6.59 -19.19
C PHE A 132 -2.74 5.91 -17.85
N LEU A 133 -3.45 4.83 -17.47
CA LEU A 133 -3.31 4.22 -16.15
C LEU A 133 -2.31 3.06 -16.12
N PHE A 134 -1.98 2.49 -17.28
CA PHE A 134 -1.10 1.34 -17.40
C PHE A 134 0.12 1.69 -18.26
N TRP A 135 1.27 1.22 -17.83
CA TRP A 135 2.51 1.42 -18.57
C TRP A 135 2.83 0.19 -19.41
N ASN A 136 3.43 0.44 -20.56
CA ASN A 136 3.94 -0.58 -21.45
C ASN A 136 5.38 -0.93 -21.05
N ILE A 137 5.53 -2.06 -20.37
CA ILE A 137 6.83 -2.49 -19.84
C ILE A 137 7.90 -2.67 -20.92
N THR A 138 7.48 -3.05 -22.13
CA THR A 138 8.38 -3.32 -23.26
C THR A 138 8.65 -2.10 -24.13
N LYS A 139 7.83 -1.05 -24.02
CA LYS A 139 7.77 0.10 -24.94
C LYS A 139 7.54 -0.26 -26.42
N LYS A 140 7.21 -1.52 -26.75
CA LYS A 140 6.91 -1.99 -28.11
C LYS A 140 5.42 -1.85 -28.45
N THR A 141 5.09 -1.84 -29.74
CA THR A 141 3.71 -1.98 -30.22
C THR A 141 3.12 -3.31 -29.69
N ASN A 142 1.88 -3.30 -29.21
CA ASN A 142 1.22 -4.43 -28.54
C ASN A 142 1.95 -5.00 -27.31
N GLY A 143 2.81 -4.18 -26.70
CA GLY A 143 3.50 -4.54 -25.46
C GLY A 143 2.56 -4.75 -24.28
N LYS A 144 3.03 -5.53 -23.29
CA LYS A 144 2.26 -5.84 -22.08
C LYS A 144 1.99 -4.57 -21.26
N LEU A 145 0.70 -4.25 -21.09
CA LEU A 145 0.22 -3.15 -20.23
C LEU A 145 -0.08 -3.64 -18.82
N VAL A 146 0.55 -3.02 -17.83
CA VAL A 146 0.39 -3.33 -16.40
C VAL A 146 0.43 -2.05 -15.56
N LEU A 147 0.08 -2.13 -14.27
CA LEU A 147 0.32 -0.98 -13.37
C LEU A 147 1.82 -0.84 -13.09
N SER A 148 2.24 0.36 -12.68
CA SER A 148 3.62 0.61 -12.27
C SER A 148 3.73 0.94 -10.80
N VAL A 149 4.85 0.54 -10.20
CA VAL A 149 5.34 1.23 -9.01
C VAL A 149 5.85 2.59 -9.47
N GLY A 150 5.26 3.67 -8.97
CA GLY A 150 5.64 5.06 -9.29
C GLY A 150 4.57 5.89 -10.00
N ALA A 151 3.49 5.28 -10.49
CA ALA A 151 2.34 6.01 -11.01
C ALA A 151 1.37 6.43 -9.89
N PRO A 152 0.96 7.71 -9.81
CA PRO A 152 0.02 8.18 -8.79
C PRO A 152 -1.36 7.51 -8.84
N SER A 153 -1.76 7.00 -10.00
CA SER A 153 -3.03 6.29 -10.17
C SER A 153 -3.01 4.82 -9.71
N SER A 154 -1.85 4.16 -9.77
CA SER A 154 -1.74 2.72 -9.50
C SER A 154 -2.26 2.31 -8.10
N PRO A 155 -2.00 3.06 -7.02
CA PRO A 155 -2.62 2.84 -5.71
C PRO A 155 -4.15 2.67 -5.76
N PHE A 156 -4.86 3.67 -6.30
CA PHE A 156 -6.32 3.67 -6.40
C PHE A 156 -6.84 2.54 -7.30
N VAL A 157 -6.24 2.40 -8.49
CA VAL A 157 -6.64 1.38 -9.47
C VAL A 157 -6.47 -0.03 -8.91
N SER A 158 -5.41 -0.28 -8.15
CA SER A 158 -5.20 -1.59 -7.53
C SER A 158 -6.28 -1.95 -6.50
N ASN A 159 -6.77 -0.96 -5.73
CA ASN A 159 -7.87 -1.16 -4.80
C ASN A 159 -9.20 -1.42 -5.52
N LEU A 160 -9.48 -0.73 -6.63
CA LEU A 160 -10.66 -1.01 -7.44
C LEU A 160 -10.63 -2.44 -7.99
N VAL A 161 -9.49 -2.87 -8.54
CA VAL A 161 -9.33 -4.22 -9.11
C VAL A 161 -9.54 -5.31 -8.05
N MET A 162 -9.09 -5.06 -6.82
CA MET A 162 -9.21 -6.01 -5.71
C MET A 162 -10.59 -6.04 -5.06
N PHE A 163 -11.51 -5.14 -5.44
CA PHE A 163 -12.82 -4.99 -4.77
C PHE A 163 -13.64 -6.28 -4.70
N ALA A 164 -13.81 -6.99 -5.83
CA ALA A 164 -14.59 -8.23 -5.87
C ALA A 164 -13.91 -9.36 -5.08
N PHE A 165 -12.57 -9.41 -5.10
CA PHE A 165 -11.79 -10.33 -4.29
C PHE A 165 -12.02 -10.06 -2.81
N ASP A 166 -11.91 -8.79 -2.39
CA ASP A 166 -12.09 -8.40 -0.99
C ASP A 166 -13.50 -8.70 -0.49
N GLN A 167 -14.54 -8.48 -1.30
CA GLN A 167 -15.91 -8.86 -0.92
C GLN A 167 -16.03 -10.35 -0.60
N ARG A 168 -15.50 -11.20 -1.50
CA ARG A 168 -15.55 -12.66 -1.31
C ARG A 168 -14.74 -13.11 -0.11
N MET A 169 -13.53 -12.57 0.05
CA MET A 169 -12.69 -12.89 1.18
C MET A 169 -13.32 -12.44 2.50
N SER A 170 -13.87 -11.24 2.57
CA SER A 170 -14.54 -10.75 3.78
C SER A 170 -15.78 -11.57 4.12
N LYS A 171 -16.56 -12.00 3.12
CA LYS A 171 -17.70 -12.91 3.33
C LYS A 171 -17.23 -14.27 3.89
N LEU A 172 -16.20 -14.86 3.29
CA LEU A 172 -15.64 -16.14 3.73
C LEU A 172 -15.07 -16.05 5.16
N CYS A 173 -14.31 -15.00 5.45
CA CYS A 173 -13.68 -14.80 6.75
C CYS A 173 -14.71 -14.59 7.86
N ARG A 174 -15.80 -13.86 7.57
CA ARG A 174 -16.90 -13.65 8.52
C ARG A 174 -17.56 -14.95 8.94
N SER A 175 -17.78 -15.89 8.01
CA SER A 175 -18.38 -17.19 8.34
C SER A 175 -17.51 -18.10 9.20
N THR A 176 -16.19 -17.82 9.31
CA THR A 176 -15.22 -18.67 10.01
C THR A 176 -14.54 -17.96 11.19
N GLY A 177 -15.05 -16.81 11.63
CA GLY A 177 -14.45 -16.06 12.74
C GLY A 177 -13.03 -15.57 12.46
N ILE A 178 -12.73 -15.24 11.20
CA ILE A 178 -11.45 -14.68 10.76
C ILE A 178 -11.62 -13.18 10.52
N THR A 179 -10.70 -12.37 11.04
CA THR A 179 -10.55 -10.98 10.66
C THR A 179 -9.64 -10.88 9.45
N TYR A 180 -10.08 -10.21 8.39
CA TYR A 180 -9.33 -9.99 7.16
C TYR A 180 -9.17 -8.51 6.84
N THR A 181 -7.94 -8.13 6.50
CA THR A 181 -7.60 -6.84 5.90
C THR A 181 -6.59 -7.02 4.77
N ARG A 182 -6.54 -6.03 3.89
CA ARG A 182 -5.55 -5.92 2.82
C ARG A 182 -4.87 -4.57 2.85
N TYR A 183 -3.55 -4.58 2.87
CA TYR A 183 -2.70 -3.41 2.75
C TYR A 183 -1.85 -3.53 1.49
N ALA A 184 -2.38 -3.00 0.38
CA ALA A 184 -1.83 -3.17 -0.98
C ALA A 184 -1.75 -4.66 -1.35
N ASP A 185 -0.55 -5.21 -1.46
CA ASP A 185 -0.23 -6.60 -1.75
C ASP A 185 -0.17 -7.51 -0.51
N ASP A 186 -0.13 -6.94 0.70
CA ASP A 186 -0.11 -7.67 1.97
C ASP A 186 -1.55 -7.99 2.43
N LEU A 187 -1.89 -9.27 2.50
CA LEU A 187 -3.14 -9.80 3.02
C LEU A 187 -2.91 -10.31 4.44
N THR A 188 -3.67 -9.79 5.41
CA THR A 188 -3.57 -10.22 6.80
C THR A 188 -4.87 -10.87 7.24
N PHE A 189 -4.74 -12.09 7.77
CA PHE A 189 -5.81 -12.89 8.33
C PHE A 189 -5.49 -13.18 9.79
N SER A 190 -6.45 -13.03 10.69
CA SER A 190 -6.23 -13.33 12.10
C SER A 190 -7.44 -13.92 12.79
N THR A 191 -7.22 -14.70 13.83
CA THR A 191 -8.29 -15.37 14.57
C THR A 191 -7.84 -15.73 15.99
N THR A 192 -8.78 -16.05 16.87
CA THR A 192 -8.55 -16.66 18.18
C THR A 192 -8.62 -18.20 18.13
N HIS A 193 -9.10 -18.78 17.02
CA HIS A 193 -9.24 -20.23 16.88
C HIS A 193 -7.97 -20.86 16.29
N LYS A 194 -7.48 -21.91 16.95
CA LYS A 194 -6.28 -22.63 16.50
C LYS A 194 -6.55 -23.37 15.18
N ASN A 195 -5.51 -23.53 14.37
CA ASN A 195 -5.46 -24.34 13.14
C ASN A 195 -6.35 -23.93 11.94
N ILE A 196 -7.32 -23.02 12.09
CA ILE A 196 -8.22 -22.68 10.96
C ILE A 196 -7.51 -21.96 9.80
N LEU A 197 -6.42 -21.24 10.08
CA LEU A 197 -5.72 -20.44 9.06
C LEU A 197 -4.96 -21.30 8.04
N PHE A 198 -4.55 -22.52 8.40
CA PHE A 198 -3.87 -23.42 7.46
C PHE A 198 -4.79 -23.83 6.30
N GLN A 199 -6.04 -24.19 6.64
CA GLN A 199 -7.07 -24.49 5.65
C GLN A 199 -7.47 -23.23 4.88
N HIS A 200 -7.55 -22.09 5.57
CA HIS A 200 -7.93 -20.82 4.95
C HIS A 200 -6.99 -20.39 3.82
N LEU A 201 -5.68 -20.68 3.93
CA LEU A 201 -4.72 -20.36 2.86
C LEU A 201 -5.11 -20.98 1.51
N ASN A 202 -5.67 -22.19 1.51
CA ASN A 202 -6.16 -22.83 0.28
C ASN A 202 -7.38 -22.11 -0.31
N GLU A 203 -8.27 -21.61 0.54
CA GLU A 203 -9.39 -20.80 0.10
C GLU A 203 -8.95 -19.46 -0.51
N VAL A 204 -7.92 -18.81 0.06
CA VAL A 204 -7.31 -17.61 -0.55
C VAL A 204 -6.85 -17.91 -1.98
N ARG A 205 -6.14 -19.03 -2.20
CA ARG A 205 -5.71 -19.45 -3.55
C ARG A 205 -6.88 -19.67 -4.49
N LYS A 206 -7.94 -20.33 -4.04
CA LYS A 206 -9.16 -20.57 -4.84
C LYS A 206 -9.84 -19.26 -5.26
N VAL A 207 -9.99 -18.32 -4.32
CA VAL A 207 -10.63 -17.02 -4.60
C VAL A 207 -9.76 -16.17 -5.54
N LEU A 208 -8.44 -16.15 -5.36
CA LEU A 208 -7.52 -15.48 -6.30
C LEU A 208 -7.62 -16.08 -7.70
N LYS A 209 -7.56 -17.41 -7.83
CA LYS A 209 -7.68 -18.09 -9.12
C LYS A 209 -9.02 -17.80 -9.80
N LYS A 210 -10.11 -17.78 -9.02
CA LYS A 210 -11.45 -17.43 -9.53
C LYS A 210 -11.51 -15.99 -10.03
N GLU A 211 -10.92 -15.04 -9.32
CA GLU A 211 -11.04 -13.63 -9.69
C GLU A 211 -10.04 -13.18 -10.77
N PHE A 212 -8.83 -13.74 -10.75
CA PHE A 212 -7.69 -13.23 -11.51
C PHE A 212 -6.96 -14.31 -12.33
N GLY A 213 -7.39 -15.56 -12.28
CA GLY A 213 -6.69 -16.68 -12.93
C GLY A 213 -5.28 -16.84 -12.39
N ALA A 214 -4.29 -16.96 -13.27
CA ALA A 214 -2.88 -17.08 -12.92
C ALA A 214 -2.14 -15.73 -12.82
N ARG A 215 -2.85 -14.59 -12.82
CA ARG A 215 -2.22 -13.25 -12.84
C ARG A 215 -1.78 -12.79 -11.46
N LEU A 216 -2.65 -12.89 -10.46
CA LEU A 216 -2.36 -12.56 -9.07
C LEU A 216 -2.23 -13.85 -8.27
N VAL A 217 -1.00 -14.13 -7.83
CA VAL A 217 -0.62 -15.36 -7.13
C VAL A 217 0.08 -15.02 -5.82
N LEU A 218 0.06 -15.98 -4.90
CA LEU A 218 0.70 -15.84 -3.60
C LEU A 218 2.21 -15.92 -3.72
N ASN A 219 2.90 -15.11 -2.94
CA ASN A 219 4.31 -15.26 -2.68
C ASN A 219 4.49 -16.28 -1.54
N GLU A 220 4.75 -17.53 -1.92
CA GLU A 220 4.88 -18.62 -0.95
C GLU A 220 6.05 -18.37 0.02
N SER A 221 7.16 -17.78 -0.46
CA SER A 221 8.34 -17.47 0.38
C SER A 221 8.09 -16.39 1.45
N LYS A 222 7.03 -15.59 1.28
CA LYS A 222 6.63 -14.53 2.21
C LYS A 222 5.35 -14.87 2.98
N THR A 223 4.80 -16.07 2.79
CA THR A 223 3.66 -16.52 3.56
C THR A 223 4.11 -16.89 4.97
N VAL A 224 3.52 -16.26 5.99
CA VAL A 224 3.96 -16.39 7.38
C VAL A 224 2.77 -16.71 8.29
N PHE A 225 2.88 -17.82 9.02
CA PHE A 225 2.03 -18.13 10.16
C PHE A 225 2.71 -17.69 11.45
N SER A 226 1.98 -17.07 12.36
CA SER A 226 2.49 -16.68 13.67
C SER A 226 1.40 -16.77 14.74
N SER A 227 1.80 -16.94 15.99
CA SER A 227 0.90 -17.02 17.15
C SER A 227 1.45 -16.18 18.31
N LYS A 228 0.74 -16.11 19.43
CA LYS A 228 1.23 -15.45 20.66
C LYS A 228 2.54 -16.04 21.21
N ALA A 229 2.93 -17.24 20.78
CA ALA A 229 4.23 -17.84 21.13
C ALA A 229 5.40 -17.16 20.39
N HIS A 230 5.13 -16.42 19.30
CA HIS A 230 6.14 -15.77 18.47
C HIS A 230 5.84 -14.29 18.31
N ASN A 231 6.83 -13.55 17.78
CA ASN A 231 6.62 -12.16 17.43
C ASN A 231 5.61 -12.03 16.28
N ARG A 232 4.56 -11.24 16.52
CA ARG A 232 3.51 -10.95 15.54
C ARG A 232 3.63 -9.52 15.07
N HIS A 233 3.60 -9.34 13.75
CA HIS A 233 3.71 -8.02 13.13
C HIS A 233 2.72 -7.88 11.99
N VAL A 234 2.00 -6.76 11.93
CA VAL A 234 1.13 -6.39 10.81
C VAL A 234 1.63 -5.06 10.26
N THR A 235 1.97 -5.01 8.96
CA THR A 235 2.51 -3.80 8.30
C THR A 235 3.66 -3.12 9.07
N GLY A 236 4.53 -3.90 9.71
CA GLY A 236 5.68 -3.39 10.49
C GLY A 236 5.35 -2.87 11.90
N VAL A 237 4.11 -3.02 12.36
CA VAL A 237 3.66 -2.74 13.73
C VAL A 237 3.58 -4.05 14.50
N THR A 238 4.11 -4.08 15.73
CA THR A 238 4.12 -5.28 16.58
C THR A 238 2.79 -5.43 17.30
N LEU A 239 2.25 -6.66 17.34
CA LEU A 239 1.10 -7.01 18.16
C LEU A 239 1.60 -7.71 19.44
N THR A 240 1.37 -7.09 20.59
CA THR A 240 1.79 -7.63 21.89
C THR A 240 0.83 -8.72 22.38
N ASN A 241 1.29 -9.55 23.33
CA ASN A 241 0.44 -10.60 23.92
C ASN A 241 -0.68 -10.04 24.80
N ASN A 242 -0.56 -8.80 25.27
CA ASN A 242 -1.57 -8.09 26.06
C ASN A 242 -2.56 -7.30 25.17
N ASN A 243 -2.73 -7.71 23.91
CA ASN A 243 -3.66 -7.12 22.94
C ASN A 243 -3.48 -5.61 22.72
N LYS A 244 -2.21 -5.15 22.70
CA LYS A 244 -1.82 -3.77 22.33
C LYS A 244 -0.89 -3.75 21.13
N ILE A 245 -0.88 -2.65 20.40
CA ILE A 245 0.14 -2.38 19.37
C ILE A 245 1.43 -1.85 20.01
N SER A 246 2.57 -2.11 19.38
CA SER A 246 3.87 -1.60 19.80
C SER A 246 4.83 -1.38 18.64
N LEU A 247 5.82 -0.53 18.87
CA LEU A 247 6.98 -0.36 17.98
C LEU A 247 7.84 -1.63 17.87
N GLY A 248 7.80 -2.52 18.87
CA GLY A 248 8.70 -3.67 19.00
C GLY A 248 10.00 -3.32 19.70
N ARG A 249 10.64 -4.31 20.33
CA ARG A 249 11.82 -4.12 21.19
C ARG A 249 12.99 -3.48 20.44
N ASP A 250 13.31 -3.99 19.25
CA ASP A 250 14.49 -3.57 18.50
C ASP A 250 14.36 -2.13 18.01
N LYS A 251 13.17 -1.76 17.49
CA LYS A 251 12.88 -0.39 17.09
C LYS A 251 12.91 0.58 18.27
N LYS A 252 12.38 0.18 19.44
CA LYS A 252 12.46 0.99 20.67
C LYS A 252 13.91 1.21 21.10
N ARG A 253 14.73 0.16 21.07
CA ARG A 253 16.16 0.23 21.39
C ARG A 253 16.89 1.18 20.45
N TYR A 254 16.67 1.03 19.15
CA TYR A 254 17.28 1.88 18.12
C TYR A 254 16.92 3.36 18.29
N ILE A 255 15.64 3.68 18.47
CA ILE A 255 15.20 5.07 18.72
C ILE A 255 15.83 5.58 20.03
N SER A 256 15.82 4.77 21.09
CA SER A 256 16.41 5.16 22.37
C SER A 256 17.91 5.43 22.28
N SER A 257 18.65 4.67 21.45
CA SER A 257 20.07 4.92 21.22
C SER A 257 20.33 6.19 20.42
N LEU A 258 19.49 6.49 19.42
CA LEU A 258 19.62 7.73 18.65
C LEU A 258 19.32 8.97 19.52
N ILE A 259 18.29 8.92 20.37
CA ILE A 259 18.02 10.02 21.32
C ILE A 259 19.21 10.25 22.25
N HIS A 260 19.85 9.18 22.73
CA HIS A 260 21.03 9.29 23.57
C HIS A 260 22.21 9.91 22.81
N LYS A 261 22.48 9.46 21.59
CA LYS A 261 23.52 10.04 20.73
C LYS A 261 23.26 11.52 20.43
N PHE A 262 22.02 11.90 20.16
CA PHE A 262 21.63 13.30 19.98
C PHE A 262 21.97 14.14 21.21
N LYS A 263 21.62 13.66 22.40
CA LYS A 263 21.92 14.33 23.67
C LYS A 263 23.43 14.55 23.87
N LEU A 264 24.26 13.66 23.34
CA LEU A 264 25.72 13.75 23.40
C LEU A 264 26.35 14.56 22.24
N GLY A 265 25.54 15.10 21.32
CA GLY A 265 26.06 15.80 20.14
C GLY A 265 26.74 14.87 19.11
N LEU A 266 26.39 13.58 19.10
CA LEU A 266 27.04 12.55 18.27
C LEU A 266 26.25 12.16 17.01
N LEU A 267 25.22 12.93 16.65
CA LEU A 267 24.47 12.70 15.41
C LEU A 267 24.77 13.82 14.41
N ASP A 268 24.95 13.43 13.15
CA ASP A 268 24.95 14.36 12.04
C ASP A 268 23.53 14.80 11.67
N GLN A 269 23.43 15.78 10.78
CA GLN A 269 22.16 16.36 10.35
C GLN A 269 21.21 15.32 9.72
N GLU A 270 21.73 14.37 8.94
CA GLU A 270 20.91 13.34 8.28
C GLU A 270 20.30 12.38 9.31
N ASP A 271 21.08 11.96 10.29
CA ASP A 271 20.64 11.11 11.40
C ASP A 271 19.63 11.83 12.30
N ILE A 272 19.74 13.16 12.47
CA ILE A 272 18.76 13.95 13.23
C ILE A 272 17.41 13.96 12.49
N TYR A 273 17.41 14.23 11.18
CA TYR A 273 16.18 14.17 10.38
C TYR A 273 15.59 12.75 10.35
N HIS A 274 16.44 11.71 10.29
CA HIS A 274 15.99 10.34 10.42
C HIS A 274 15.32 10.08 11.78
N LEU A 275 15.92 10.56 12.87
CA LEU A 275 15.38 10.46 14.21
C LEU A 275 14.04 11.21 14.36
N GLN A 276 13.89 12.40 13.78
CA GLN A 276 12.62 13.13 13.76
C GLN A 276 11.50 12.30 13.10
N GLY A 277 11.80 11.64 11.98
CA GLY A 277 10.89 10.71 11.32
C GLY A 277 10.49 9.54 12.22
N LEU A 278 11.47 8.94 12.90
CA LEU A 278 11.22 7.84 13.84
C LEU A 278 10.39 8.26 15.06
N ILE A 279 10.61 9.46 15.60
CA ILE A 279 9.82 10.03 16.70
C ILE A 279 8.39 10.28 16.24
N SER A 280 8.18 10.82 15.05
CA SER A 280 6.85 11.03 14.47
C SER A 280 6.10 9.70 14.29
N TYR A 281 6.79 8.69 13.76
CA TYR A 281 6.28 7.32 13.68
C TYR A 281 5.94 6.74 15.07
N ALA A 282 6.84 6.91 16.04
CA ALA A 282 6.64 6.47 17.42
C ALA A 282 5.43 7.13 18.09
N LYS A 283 5.23 8.44 17.85
CA LYS A 283 4.07 9.19 18.33
C LYS A 283 2.78 8.61 17.75
N HIS A 284 2.77 8.27 16.47
CA HIS A 284 1.60 7.71 15.82
C HIS A 284 1.24 6.32 16.38
N ILE A 285 2.23 5.44 16.57
CA ILE A 285 2.00 4.04 16.98
C ILE A 285 1.87 3.86 18.50
N GLU A 286 2.77 4.41 19.30
CA GLU A 286 2.90 4.10 20.73
C GLU A 286 3.33 5.33 21.55
N VAL A 287 2.41 6.29 21.76
CA VAL A 287 2.66 7.55 22.49
C VAL A 287 3.32 7.34 23.86
N ARG A 288 2.97 6.26 24.58
CA ARG A 288 3.55 5.95 25.89
C ARG A 288 5.07 5.75 25.84
N PHE A 289 5.60 5.20 24.75
CA PHE A 289 7.05 5.07 24.58
C PHE A 289 7.75 6.44 24.58
N LEU A 290 7.19 7.44 23.90
CA LEU A 290 7.75 8.79 23.88
C LEU A 290 7.67 9.48 25.25
N ARG A 291 6.60 9.24 26.01
CA ARG A 291 6.52 9.74 27.40
C ARG A 291 7.66 9.17 28.24
N ASN A 292 7.95 7.88 28.12
CA ASN A 292 9.07 7.24 28.82
C ASN A 292 10.43 7.79 28.34
N MET A 293 10.60 8.07 27.04
CA MET A 293 11.84 8.70 26.53
C MET A 293 12.01 10.13 27.06
N SER A 294 10.92 10.89 27.18
CA SER A 294 10.91 12.22 27.79
C SER A 294 11.38 12.18 29.24
N LEU A 295 10.86 11.24 30.03
CA LEU A 295 11.29 11.04 31.42
C LEU A 295 12.75 10.60 31.53
N LYS A 296 13.22 9.74 30.61
CA LYS A 296 14.58 9.19 30.64
C LYS A 296 15.65 10.21 30.23
N TYR A 297 15.41 10.99 29.17
CA TYR A 297 16.43 11.86 28.57
C TYR A 297 16.19 13.35 28.80
N GLY A 298 14.98 13.74 29.22
CA GLY A 298 14.54 15.12 29.42
C GLY A 298 13.57 15.57 28.34
N ALA A 299 12.52 16.31 28.73
CA ALA A 299 11.53 16.86 27.80
C ALA A 299 12.16 17.83 26.80
N ASN A 300 13.07 18.69 27.27
CA ASN A 300 13.80 19.64 26.44
C ASN A 300 14.57 18.95 25.31
N VAL A 301 15.21 17.80 25.57
CA VAL A 301 15.94 17.05 24.54
C VAL A 301 15.00 16.61 23.41
N LEU A 302 13.83 16.07 23.75
CA LEU A 302 12.85 15.62 22.75
C LEU A 302 12.26 16.80 21.95
N ASP A 303 12.07 17.94 22.59
CA ASP A 303 11.58 19.14 21.91
C ASP A 303 12.66 19.77 21.02
N SER A 304 13.93 19.77 21.44
CA SER A 304 15.06 20.17 20.59
C SER A 304 15.16 19.29 19.34
N ILE A 305 15.06 17.96 19.49
CA ILE A 305 15.06 17.05 18.32
C ILE A 305 13.92 17.42 17.36
N ARG A 306 12.71 17.70 17.87
CA ARG A 306 11.54 18.02 17.03
C ARG A 306 11.63 19.37 16.34
N LYS A 307 12.26 20.35 16.98
CA LYS A 307 12.40 21.72 16.47
C LYS A 307 13.64 21.92 15.61
N TYR A 308 14.57 20.97 15.61
CA TYR A 308 15.79 21.05 14.83
C TYR A 308 15.48 21.33 13.35
N SER A 309 15.93 22.49 12.86
CA SER A 309 15.75 22.96 11.48
C SER A 309 17.04 22.89 10.66
N GLY A 310 18.20 22.66 11.29
CA GLY A 310 19.50 22.66 10.59
C GLY A 310 20.02 24.07 10.25
N GLU A 311 19.41 25.12 10.79
CA GLU A 311 19.88 26.50 10.70
C GLU A 311 20.72 26.81 11.93
N ASP A 312 21.98 26.38 11.90
CA ASP A 312 23.09 26.87 12.73
C ASP A 312 24.35 26.37 12.01
N ASP A 313 24.74 27.08 10.94
CA ASP A 313 26.09 27.15 10.33
C ASP A 313 25.96 27.84 8.95
N ALA A 314 25.94 29.17 8.98
CA ALA A 314 26.24 30.05 7.83
C ALA A 314 27.31 31.06 8.26
#